data_AF-A0AAE3EDG9-F1
#
_entry.id   AF-A0AAE3EDG9-F1
#
_cell.length_a   1.000
_cell.length_b   1.000
_cell.length_c   1.000
_cell.angle_alpha   90.00
_cell.angle_beta   90.00
_cell.angle_gamma   90.00
#
_symmetry.space_group_name_H-M   'P 1'
#
loop_
_entity.id
_entity.type
_entity.pdbx_description
1 polymer ?
#
loop_
_entity_poly.entity_id
_entity_poly.type
_entity_poly.pdbx_seq_one_letter_code
_entity_poly.pdbx_strand_id
1 'polypeptide(L)'
;MLVDCRPQFFISDMIKIMKGNLARQMFLAHPELKQELWSGHLWNPSYCAVTVSDRSREQVLAYIESQKENKSSRKRKSKREN
;
A
#
# COMPACT_ATOMS: atom_id res chain seq x y z
N MET A 1 3.12 -8.84 -7.53
CA MET A 1 3.66 -8.52 -6.18
C MET A 1 2.50 -8.09 -5.31
N LEU A 2 2.35 -8.69 -4.14
CA LEU A 2 1.34 -8.32 -3.14
C LEU A 2 2.06 -7.65 -1.98
N VAL A 3 1.61 -6.48 -1.57
CA VAL A 3 2.28 -5.65 -0.55
C VAL A 3 1.26 -5.20 0.47
N ASP A 4 1.56 -5.44 1.75
CA ASP A 4 0.89 -4.79 2.86
C ASP A 4 1.72 -3.58 3.31
N CYS A 5 1.07 -2.44 3.49
CA CYS A 5 1.75 -1.20 3.83
C CYS A 5 0.87 -0.28 4.68
N ARG A 6 1.53 0.52 5.51
CA ARG A 6 0.84 1.53 6.32
C ARG A 6 0.33 2.67 5.43
N PRO A 7 -0.82 3.28 5.74
CA PRO A 7 -1.45 4.29 4.89
C PRO A 7 -0.66 5.60 4.74
N GLN A 8 0.37 5.84 5.56
CA GLN A 8 1.24 7.01 5.43
C GLN A 8 2.20 6.92 4.25
N PHE A 9 2.36 5.75 3.64
CA PHE A 9 3.25 5.56 2.50
C PHE A 9 2.52 5.83 1.18
N PHE A 10 3.13 6.66 0.33
CA PHE A 10 2.65 6.87 -1.03
C PHE A 10 3.07 5.71 -1.93
N ILE A 11 2.10 5.12 -2.64
CA ILE A 11 2.33 4.01 -3.57
C ILE A 11 3.38 4.37 -4.62
N SER A 12 3.35 5.62 -5.13
CA SER A 12 4.32 6.13 -6.10
C SER A 12 5.77 6.05 -5.60
N ASP A 13 5.99 6.39 -4.33
CA ASP A 13 7.32 6.41 -3.74
C ASP A 13 7.83 4.99 -3.53
N MET A 14 6.95 4.09 -3.08
CA MET A 14 7.26 2.66 -2.95
C MET A 14 7.68 2.07 -4.30
N ILE A 15 6.90 2.31 -5.37
CA ILE A 15 7.20 1.82 -6.71
C ILE A 15 8.49 2.43 -7.27
N LYS A 16 8.71 3.74 -7.07
CA LYS A 16 9.94 4.43 -7.49
C LYS A 16 11.18 3.79 -6.86
N ILE A 17 11.14 3.58 -5.55
CA ILE A 17 12.24 2.96 -4.81
C ILE A 17 12.45 1.52 -5.28
N MET A 18 11.38 0.72 -5.39
CA MET A 18 11.49 -0.67 -5.81
C MET A 18 12.03 -0.81 -7.25
N LYS A 19 11.37 -0.22 -8.24
CA LYS A 19 11.80 -0.32 -9.65
C LYS A 19 13.18 0.30 -9.85
N GLY A 20 13.46 1.44 -9.22
CA GLY A 20 14.74 2.14 -9.35
C GLY A 20 15.90 1.39 -8.74
N ASN A 21 15.78 0.93 -7.48
CA ASN A 21 16.86 0.21 -6.80
C ASN A 21 17.12 -1.15 -7.43
N LEU A 22 16.08 -1.91 -7.79
CA LEU A 22 16.27 -3.18 -8.49
C LEU A 22 16.90 -2.96 -9.87
N ALA A 23 16.49 -1.93 -10.61
CA ALA A 23 17.12 -1.63 -11.91
C ALA A 23 18.60 -1.31 -11.76
N ARG A 24 18.96 -0.48 -10.78
CA ARG A 24 20.36 -0.17 -10.49
C ARG A 24 21.16 -1.42 -10.12
N GLN A 25 20.63 -2.25 -9.22
CA GLN A 25 21.33 -3.47 -8.79
C GLN A 25 21.49 -4.46 -9.96
N MET A 26 20.45 -4.66 -10.77
CA MET A 26 20.51 -5.52 -11.94
C MET A 26 21.57 -5.04 -12.94
N PHE A 27 21.62 -3.75 -13.26
CA PHE A 27 22.65 -3.24 -14.17
C PHE A 27 24.08 -3.26 -13.61
N LEU A 28 24.25 -3.36 -12.29
CA LEU A 28 25.57 -3.55 -11.67
C LEU A 28 25.98 -5.02 -11.68
N ALA A 29 25.05 -5.93 -11.43
CA ALA A 29 25.28 -7.38 -11.47
C ALA A 29 25.43 -7.90 -12.90
N HIS A 30 24.71 -7.30 -13.84
CA HIS A 30 24.58 -7.73 -15.24
C HIS A 30 24.76 -6.52 -16.19
N PRO A 31 26.01 -6.07 -16.42
CA PRO A 31 26.28 -4.95 -17.32
C PRO A 31 25.81 -5.17 -18.76
N GLU A 32 25.75 -6.42 -19.22
CA GLU A 32 25.27 -6.86 -20.53
C GLU A 32 23.84 -6.38 -20.81
N LEU A 33 22.99 -6.31 -19.78
CA LEU A 33 21.59 -5.88 -19.91
C LEU A 33 21.48 -4.44 -20.41
N LYS A 34 22.49 -3.58 -20.21
CA LYS A 34 22.44 -2.21 -20.74
C LYS A 34 22.51 -2.15 -22.26
N GLN A 35 23.16 -3.14 -22.89
CA GLN A 35 23.27 -3.22 -24.34
C GLN A 35 22.01 -3.82 -24.95
N GLU A 36 21.43 -4.84 -24.29
CA GLU A 36 20.23 -5.51 -24.77
C GLU A 36 18.95 -4.69 -24.51
N LEU A 37 18.89 -3.96 -23.39
CA LEU A 37 17.69 -3.25 -22.95
C LEU A 37 17.83 -1.75 -23.13
N TRP A 38 17.27 -1.25 -24.24
CA TRP A 38 16.79 0.13 -24.46
C TRP A 38 17.69 1.22 -23.86
N SER A 39 18.99 1.04 -23.99
CA SER A 39 20.04 1.90 -23.45
C SER A 39 19.89 2.25 -21.96
N GLY A 40 19.54 1.27 -21.13
CA GLY A 40 19.48 1.41 -19.67
C GLY A 40 18.09 1.55 -19.06
N HIS A 41 17.02 1.27 -19.81
CA HIS A 41 15.67 1.17 -19.27
C HIS A 41 15.31 -0.29 -18.99
N LEU A 42 15.40 -0.71 -17.72
CA LEU A 42 15.03 -2.09 -17.33
C LEU A 42 13.51 -2.31 -17.31
N TRP A 43 12.75 -1.29 -16.91
CA TRP A 43 11.31 -1.40 -16.72
C TRP A 43 10.57 -0.42 -17.64
N ASN A 44 9.37 -0.79 -18.10
CA ASN A 44 8.42 0.16 -18.65
C ASN A 44 8.19 1.30 -17.63
N PRO A 45 8.14 2.59 -18.02
CA PRO A 45 7.93 3.69 -17.08
C PRO A 45 6.64 3.55 -16.26
N SER A 46 5.59 2.96 -16.83
CA SER A 46 4.29 2.77 -16.18
C SER A 46 4.29 1.68 -15.11
N TYR A 47 3.28 1.70 -14.25
CA TYR A 47 2.98 0.64 -13.29
C TYR A 47 1.46 0.52 -13.09
N CYS A 48 1.00 -0.63 -12.61
CA CYS A 48 -0.39 -0.88 -12.23
C CYS A 48 -0.45 -1.20 -10.73
N ALA A 49 -1.38 -0.58 -10.01
CA ALA A 49 -1.63 -0.82 -8.60
C ALA A 49 -3.13 -1.08 -8.42
N VAL A 50 -3.48 -2.17 -7.74
CA VAL A 50 -4.86 -2.59 -7.49
C VAL A 50 -4.97 -2.91 -6.01
N THR A 51 -6.03 -2.40 -5.37
CA THR A 51 -6.32 -2.70 -3.98
C THR A 51 -6.92 -4.10 -3.87
N VAL A 52 -6.54 -4.83 -2.82
CA VAL A 52 -7.12 -6.13 -2.48
C VAL A 52 -7.61 -6.11 -1.04
N SER A 53 -8.68 -6.85 -0.78
CA SER A 53 -9.25 -7.02 0.56
C SER A 53 -9.81 -8.43 0.66
N ASP A 54 -9.52 -9.10 1.76
CA ASP A 54 -10.14 -10.37 2.16
C ASP A 54 -11.45 -10.16 2.94
N ARG A 55 -11.85 -8.90 3.18
CA ARG A 55 -13.00 -8.55 4.00
C ARG A 55 -14.31 -8.70 3.24
N SER A 56 -15.25 -9.44 3.83
CA SER A 56 -16.62 -9.54 3.34
C SER A 56 -17.41 -8.26 3.63
N ARG A 57 -18.53 -8.08 2.92
CA ARG A 57 -19.44 -6.95 3.15
C ARG A 57 -19.98 -6.95 4.58
N GLU A 58 -20.29 -8.12 5.12
CA GLU A 58 -20.83 -8.32 6.47
C GLU A 58 -19.82 -7.89 7.52
N GLN A 59 -18.53 -8.22 7.34
CA GLN A 59 -17.46 -7.80 8.24
C GLN A 59 -17.29 -6.28 8.25
N VAL A 60 -17.38 -5.65 7.09
CA VAL A 60 -17.30 -4.17 6.96
C VAL A 60 -18.51 -3.51 7.66
N LEU A 61 -19.71 -4.05 7.48
CA LEU A 61 -20.92 -3.54 8.13
C LEU A 61 -20.87 -3.67 9.64
N ALA A 62 -20.51 -4.86 10.15
CA ALA A 62 -20.37 -5.10 11.58
C ALA A 62 -19.35 -4.15 12.22
N TYR A 63 -18.24 -3.87 11.54
CA TYR A 63 -17.28 -2.87 11.98
C TYR A 63 -17.92 -1.47 12.06
N ILE A 64 -18.63 -1.02 11.03
CA ILE A 64 -19.29 0.31 11.01
C ILE A 64 -20.32 0.44 12.15
N GLU A 65 -21.12 -0.59 12.41
CA GLU A 65 -22.14 -0.58 13.46
C GLU A 65 -21.50 -0.48 14.85
N SER A 66 -20.47 -1.30 15.13
CA SER A 66 -19.76 -1.28 16.41
C SER A 66 -19.17 0.11 16.75
N GLN A 67 -18.76 0.90 15.74
CA GLN A 67 -18.25 2.25 15.95
C GLN A 67 -19.32 3.22 16.47
N LYS A 68 -20.59 3.01 16.11
CA LYS A 68 -21.72 3.85 16.59
C LYS A 68 -22.05 3.55 18.05
N GLU A 69 -22.04 2.27 18.43
CA GLU A 69 -22.28 1.82 19.80
C GLU A 69 -21.19 2.29 20.76
N ASN A 70 -19.94 2.27 20.31
CA ASN A 70 -18.81 2.78 21.10
C ASN A 70 -18.88 4.30 21.33
N LYS A 71 -19.47 5.07 20.41
CA LYS A 71 -19.68 6.52 20.60
C LYS A 71 -20.79 6.83 21.60
N SER A 72 -21.90 6.07 21.58
CA SER A 72 -23.03 6.29 22.47
C SER A 72 -22.70 5.89 23.92
N SER A 73 -21.96 4.80 24.11
CA SER A 73 -21.46 4.35 25.41
C SER A 73 -20.44 5.32 26.01
N ARG A 74 -19.52 5.89 25.21
CA ARG A 74 -18.61 6.97 25.67
C ARG A 74 -19.35 8.23 26.12
N LYS A 75 -20.36 8.68 25.36
CA LYS A 75 -21.21 9.84 25.76
C LYS A 75 -21.98 9.60 27.05
N ARG A 76 -22.44 8.37 27.31
CA ARG A 76 -23.14 8.03 28.57
C ARG A 76 -22.20 8.02 29.77
N LYS A 77 -20.94 7.60 29.61
CA LYS A 77 -19.94 7.66 30.69
C LYS A 77 -19.53 9.10 31.03
N SER A 78 -19.26 9.94 30.03
CA SER A 78 -18.89 11.35 30.27
C SER A 78 -19.99 12.19 30.91
N LYS A 79 -21.27 11.77 30.78
CA LYS A 79 -22.42 12.44 31.43
C LYS A 79 -22.67 11.95 32.87
N ARG A 80 -22.04 10.85 33.29
CA ARG A 80 -22.13 10.32 34.67
C ARG A 80 -20.97 10.79 35.57
N GLU A 81 -19.90 11.31 34.97
CA GLU A 81 -18.70 11.78 35.66
C GLU A 81 -18.66 13.32 35.83
N ASN A 82 -19.66 14.04 35.31
CA ASN A 82 -19.95 15.46 35.57
C ASN A 82 -21.26 15.59 36.35
#